data_AF-A0A5M4D8D0-F1
#
_entry.id   AF-A0A5M4D8D0-F1
#
_cell.length_a   1.000
_cell.length_b   1.000
_cell.length_c   1.000
_cell.angle_alpha   90.00
_cell.angle_beta   90.00
_cell.angle_gamma   90.00
#
_symmetry.space_group_name_H-M   'P 1'
#
loop_
_entity.id
_entity.type
_entity.pdbx_description
1 polymer ?
#
loop_
_entity_poly.entity_id
_entity_poly.type
_entity_poly.pdbx_seq_one_letter_code
_entity_poly.pdbx_strand_id
1 'polypeptide(L)'
;MWTECTRGRIARPERVLLSRPVSSSMHSPTDEPARNHPSARPLGRLPRALSVAGLSGLLLLAVWVSVERPLVQLENVFTEKWYFLEKAQLVAWLALIASTVAAAARVRARQGLLLALWLGVAGSLAVARELDLHAVLNPPNIHIIGLKPEQAVHFRIDWWDDPSVSLLLKLGWGGVFLAIGAALLAPFIAARYRWVRRIWRKEPFPCLIAGGLMMLFLGYISDDVIGRALRESGIRLSGVEEVFELMGVVLLATAAGVLAIYRGPDRPSGATSGDSVSG
;
A
#
# COMPACT_ATOMS: atom_id res chain seq x y z
N MET A 1 -27.41 -8.06 -12.52
CA MET A 1 -28.38 -8.74 -11.63
C MET A 1 -27.82 -8.71 -10.20
N TRP A 2 -27.94 -7.56 -9.53
CA TRP A 2 -27.57 -7.36 -8.12
C TRP A 2 -28.71 -6.55 -7.52
N THR A 3 -29.61 -7.26 -6.86
CA THR A 3 -30.82 -6.73 -6.24
C THR A 3 -30.48 -6.10 -4.89
N GLU A 4 -31.01 -4.90 -4.72
CA GLU A 4 -31.40 -4.22 -3.48
C GLU A 4 -31.16 -4.99 -2.18
N CYS A 5 -30.15 -4.56 -1.42
CA CYS A 5 -30.08 -4.83 0.02
C CYS A 5 -30.63 -3.61 0.76
N THR A 6 -31.95 -3.56 0.87
CA THR A 6 -32.72 -2.69 1.76
C THR A 6 -32.35 -3.03 3.22
N ARG A 7 -31.46 -2.23 3.82
CA ARG A 7 -31.31 -2.24 5.28
C ARG A 7 -32.53 -1.58 5.92
N GLY A 8 -33.45 -2.43 6.34
CA GLY A 8 -34.52 -2.11 7.27
C GLY A 8 -33.99 -1.35 8.48
N ARG A 9 -34.51 -0.15 8.65
CA ARG A 9 -34.35 0.66 9.85
C ARG A 9 -35.26 0.02 10.90
N ILE A 10 -34.72 -0.90 11.70
CA ILE A 10 -35.43 -1.45 12.87
C ILE A 10 -35.73 -0.27 13.79
N ALA A 11 -37.00 0.11 13.85
CA ALA A 11 -37.53 1.07 14.80
C ALA A 11 -37.18 0.57 16.21
N ARG A 12 -36.43 1.38 16.97
CA ARG A 12 -36.23 1.11 18.38
C ARG A 12 -37.59 1.28 19.07
N PRO A 13 -38.02 0.35 19.93
CA PRO A 13 -39.20 0.56 20.75
C PRO A 13 -38.99 1.80 21.62
N GLU A 14 -40.01 2.66 21.64
CA GLU A 14 -40.13 3.78 22.57
C GLU A 14 -39.79 3.29 23.97
N ARG A 15 -38.71 3.83 24.55
CA ARG A 15 -38.51 3.73 25.99
C ARG A 15 -39.56 4.63 26.62
N VAL A 16 -40.58 3.99 27.19
CA VAL A 16 -41.47 4.56 28.19
C VAL A 16 -40.63 5.30 29.22
N LEU A 17 -40.83 6.62 29.27
CA LEU A 17 -40.30 7.53 30.25
C LEU A 17 -40.91 7.19 31.62
N LEU A 18 -40.24 6.34 32.38
CA LEU A 18 -40.45 6.29 33.82
C LEU A 18 -39.75 7.49 34.43
N SER A 19 -40.57 8.49 34.76
CA SER A 19 -40.24 9.65 35.58
C SER A 19 -39.58 9.20 36.88
N ARG A 20 -38.25 9.38 36.96
CA ARG A 20 -37.53 9.29 38.23
C ARG A 20 -37.78 10.57 39.05
N PRO A 21 -38.04 10.46 40.36
CA PRO A 21 -38.15 11.61 41.23
C PRO A 21 -36.81 12.34 41.32
N VAL A 22 -36.90 13.67 41.21
CA VAL A 22 -35.80 14.62 41.40
C VAL A 22 -35.37 14.57 42.86
N SER A 23 -34.27 13.87 43.14
CA SER A 23 -33.52 14.04 44.39
C SER A 23 -32.52 15.15 44.16
N SER A 24 -32.87 16.34 44.64
CA SER A 24 -31.96 17.48 44.76
C SER A 24 -30.90 17.15 45.80
N SER A 25 -29.69 16.82 45.35
CA SER A 25 -28.49 16.90 46.19
C SER A 25 -27.57 17.94 45.57
N MET A 26 -27.47 19.09 46.25
CA MET A 26 -26.42 20.07 46.06
C MET A 26 -25.06 19.36 46.00
N HIS A 27 -24.43 19.36 44.83
CA HIS A 27 -23.01 19.12 44.70
C HIS A 27 -22.37 20.39 44.17
N SER A 28 -21.41 20.86 44.95
CA SER A 28 -20.62 22.05 44.68
C SER A 28 -19.98 21.95 43.29
N PRO A 29 -19.89 23.06 42.54
CA PRO A 29 -19.15 23.09 41.29
C PRO A 29 -17.67 22.87 41.61
N THR A 30 -17.18 21.66 41.45
CA THR A 30 -15.75 21.42 41.32
C THR A 30 -15.35 21.92 39.95
N ASP A 31 -14.66 23.06 39.93
CA ASP A 31 -13.91 23.60 38.79
C ASP A 31 -13.04 22.49 38.19
N GLU A 32 -13.54 21.81 37.16
CA GLU A 32 -12.71 20.92 36.36
C GLU A 32 -11.83 21.83 35.48
N PRO A 33 -10.50 21.83 35.63
CA PRO A 33 -9.64 22.68 34.83
C PRO A 33 -9.83 22.29 33.36
N ALA A 34 -10.22 23.29 32.56
CA ALA A 34 -10.40 23.19 31.13
C ALA A 34 -9.26 22.39 30.52
N ARG A 35 -9.54 21.14 30.12
CA ARG A 35 -8.58 20.31 29.41
C ARG A 35 -8.34 20.97 28.07
N ASN A 36 -7.28 21.77 28.01
CA ASN A 36 -6.76 22.37 26.79
C ASN A 36 -6.55 21.25 25.77
N HIS A 37 -7.53 21.07 24.89
CA HIS A 37 -7.40 20.18 23.76
C HIS A 37 -6.27 20.75 22.89
N PRO A 38 -5.16 20.03 22.69
CA PRO A 38 -4.05 20.54 21.91
C PRO A 38 -4.58 20.88 20.52
N SER A 39 -4.55 22.18 20.21
CA SER A 39 -4.88 22.71 18.90
C SER A 39 -4.03 21.96 17.88
N ALA A 40 -4.71 21.25 16.97
CA ALA A 40 -4.07 20.45 15.96
C ALA A 40 -3.17 21.36 15.12
N ARG A 41 -1.85 21.31 15.38
CA ARG A 41 -0.87 22.11 14.65
C ARG A 41 -1.10 21.87 13.15
N PRO A 42 -1.27 22.93 12.34
CA PRO A 42 -1.37 22.77 10.89
C PRO A 42 -0.11 22.04 10.43
N LEU A 43 -0.29 20.86 9.86
CA LEU A 43 0.80 20.11 9.24
C LEU A 43 1.42 21.04 8.18
N GLY A 44 2.64 21.50 8.46
CA GLY A 44 3.40 22.37 7.56
C GLY A 44 3.50 21.75 6.18
N ARG A 45 3.77 22.54 5.14
CA ARG A 45 3.78 22.13 3.73
C ARG A 45 4.79 21.00 3.40
N LEU A 46 5.70 20.68 4.33
CA LEU A 46 6.80 19.71 4.17
C LEU A 46 6.39 18.28 3.78
N PRO A 47 5.38 17.63 4.38
CA PRO A 47 5.00 16.26 4.05
C PRO A 47 4.39 16.14 2.65
N ARG A 48 3.77 17.20 2.13
CA ARG A 48 3.25 17.26 0.76
C ARG A 48 4.38 17.42 -0.25
N ALA A 49 5.38 18.25 0.05
CA ALA A 49 6.54 18.44 -0.82
C ALA A 49 7.38 17.16 -0.94
N LEU A 50 7.62 16.46 0.18
CA LEU A 50 8.37 15.20 0.20
C LEU A 50 7.64 14.06 -0.52
N SER A 51 6.31 14.02 -0.44
CA SER A 51 5.52 13.01 -1.13
C SER A 51 5.42 13.25 -2.63
N VAL A 52 5.33 14.52 -3.07
CA VAL A 52 5.39 14.86 -4.50
C VAL A 52 6.79 14.58 -5.05
N ALA A 53 7.86 15.01 -4.37
CA ALA A 53 9.23 14.77 -4.84
C ALA A 53 9.58 13.27 -4.92
N GLY A 54 9.14 12.46 -3.95
CA GLY A 54 9.32 11.01 -3.98
C GLY A 54 8.53 10.34 -5.11
N LEU A 55 7.28 10.75 -5.35
CA LEU A 55 6.47 10.21 -6.45
C LEU A 55 7.02 10.62 -7.82
N SER A 56 7.44 11.88 -7.96
CA SER A 56 8.08 12.41 -9.18
C SER A 56 9.39 11.68 -9.45
N GLY A 57 10.20 11.41 -8.43
CA GLY A 57 11.44 10.65 -8.56
C GLY A 57 11.20 9.21 -9.03
N LEU A 58 10.18 8.54 -8.49
CA LEU A 58 9.80 7.18 -8.91
C LEU A 58 9.18 7.14 -10.32
N LEU A 59 8.37 8.14 -10.68
CA LEU A 59 7.82 8.29 -12.03
C LEU A 59 8.90 8.60 -13.06
N LEU A 60 9.83 9.51 -12.74
CA LEU A 60 10.97 9.81 -13.60
C LEU A 60 11.90 8.62 -13.72
N LEU A 61 12.13 7.85 -12.66
CA LEU A 61 12.88 6.60 -12.72
C LEU A 61 12.18 5.57 -13.61
N ALA A 62 10.87 5.39 -13.47
CA ALA A 62 10.10 4.46 -14.30
C ALA A 62 10.10 4.89 -15.78
N VAL A 63 9.94 6.18 -16.08
CA VAL A 63 9.99 6.74 -17.44
C VAL A 63 11.39 6.62 -18.01
N TRP A 64 12.42 6.99 -17.26
CA TRP A 64 13.83 6.88 -17.64
C TRP A 64 14.18 5.44 -18.02
N VAL A 65 13.85 4.49 -17.16
CA VAL A 65 14.04 3.05 -17.38
C VAL A 65 13.31 2.54 -18.63
N SER A 66 12.10 3.05 -18.88
CA SER A 66 11.30 2.69 -20.07
C SER A 66 11.84 3.31 -21.36
N VAL A 67 12.59 4.41 -21.27
CA VAL A 67 13.12 5.15 -22.43
C VAL A 67 14.56 4.72 -22.75
N GLU A 68 15.39 4.39 -21.75
CA GLU A 68 16.80 4.05 -21.94
C GLU A 68 17.09 2.57 -22.20
N ARG A 69 16.20 1.64 -21.84
CA ARG A 69 16.30 0.27 -22.35
C ARG A 69 15.71 0.25 -23.76
N PRO A 70 16.52 0.18 -24.84
CA PRO A 70 15.96 0.07 -26.16
C PRO A 70 15.11 -1.20 -26.21
N LEU A 71 14.02 -1.13 -26.97
CA LEU A 71 13.06 -2.19 -27.33
C LEU A 71 13.69 -3.50 -27.86
N VAL A 72 15.02 -3.59 -27.87
CA VAL A 72 15.89 -4.62 -28.45
C VAL A 72 16.09 -5.85 -27.54
N GLN A 73 15.87 -5.76 -26.23
CA GLN A 73 15.86 -6.96 -25.34
C GLN A 73 14.46 -7.45 -24.97
N LEU A 74 13.44 -6.64 -25.21
CA LEU A 74 12.06 -7.00 -24.96
C LEU A 74 11.64 -8.19 -25.86
N GLU A 75 12.08 -8.25 -27.13
CA GLU A 75 11.74 -9.37 -28.03
C GLU A 75 12.16 -10.76 -27.55
N ASN A 76 13.27 -10.90 -26.80
CA ASN A 76 13.74 -12.21 -26.33
C ASN A 76 13.04 -12.68 -25.05
N VAL A 77 12.54 -11.75 -24.23
CA VAL A 77 11.71 -12.06 -23.04
C VAL A 77 10.30 -12.48 -23.47
N PHE A 78 9.87 -12.13 -24.68
CA PHE A 78 8.48 -12.20 -25.15
C PHE A 78 8.10 -13.42 -25.99
N THR A 79 8.80 -14.54 -25.84
CA THR A 79 8.53 -15.78 -26.60
C THR A 79 7.73 -16.83 -25.81
N GLU A 80 7.43 -16.62 -24.52
CA GLU A 80 6.70 -17.58 -23.71
C GLU A 80 5.16 -17.49 -23.82
N LYS A 81 4.48 -18.64 -23.69
CA LYS A 81 3.02 -18.82 -23.87
C LYS A 81 2.13 -17.95 -22.96
N TRP A 82 2.69 -17.30 -21.94
CA TRP A 82 1.94 -16.53 -20.92
C TRP A 82 2.08 -15.01 -21.04
N TYR A 83 2.69 -14.53 -22.13
CA TYR A 83 2.91 -13.12 -22.47
C TYR A 83 1.76 -12.14 -22.19
N PHE A 84 0.51 -12.58 -22.38
CA PHE A 84 -0.65 -11.73 -22.14
C PHE A 84 -0.83 -11.40 -20.65
N LEU A 85 -0.56 -12.35 -19.75
CA LEU A 85 -0.75 -12.16 -18.31
C LEU A 85 0.30 -11.22 -17.72
N GLU A 86 1.58 -11.39 -18.08
CA GLU A 86 2.67 -10.49 -17.68
C GLU A 86 2.36 -9.02 -18.07
N LYS A 87 1.88 -8.81 -19.30
CA LYS A 87 1.45 -7.47 -19.76
C LYS A 87 0.25 -6.95 -19.00
N ALA A 88 -0.76 -7.80 -18.78
CA ALA A 88 -1.94 -7.41 -18.02
C ALA A 88 -1.57 -7.02 -16.60
N GLN A 89 -0.61 -7.73 -15.99
CA GLN A 89 -0.04 -7.46 -14.68
C GLN A 89 0.70 -6.11 -14.66
N LEU A 90 1.60 -5.86 -15.61
CA LEU A 90 2.27 -4.56 -15.72
C LEU A 90 1.27 -3.41 -15.86
N VAL A 91 0.25 -3.55 -16.73
CA VAL A 91 -0.81 -2.56 -16.90
C VAL A 91 -1.60 -2.37 -15.60
N ALA A 92 -1.90 -3.44 -14.87
CA ALA A 92 -2.61 -3.36 -13.60
C ALA A 92 -1.77 -2.67 -12.52
N TRP A 93 -0.45 -2.88 -12.49
CA TRP A 93 0.45 -2.16 -11.59
C TRP A 93 0.52 -0.67 -11.91
N LEU A 94 0.58 -0.30 -13.19
CA LEU A 94 0.50 1.11 -13.62
C LEU A 94 -0.85 1.72 -13.25
N ALA A 95 -1.96 0.98 -13.40
CA ALA A 95 -3.28 1.41 -12.98
C ALA A 95 -3.39 1.61 -11.46
N LEU A 96 -2.74 0.77 -10.65
CA LEU A 96 -2.60 0.98 -9.21
C LEU A 96 -1.89 2.30 -8.93
N ILE A 97 -0.72 2.55 -9.55
CA ILE A 97 0.03 3.81 -9.35
C ILE A 97 -0.84 5.01 -9.69
N ALA A 98 -1.50 5.02 -10.86
CA ALA A 98 -2.40 6.09 -11.27
C ALA A 98 -3.55 6.31 -10.25
N SER A 99 -4.14 5.21 -9.75
CA SER A 99 -5.20 5.26 -8.74
C SER A 99 -4.71 5.84 -7.42
N THR A 100 -3.46 5.55 -7.02
CA THR A 100 -2.87 6.09 -5.79
C THR A 100 -2.54 7.58 -5.90
N VAL A 101 -2.10 8.05 -7.07
CA VAL A 101 -1.94 9.49 -7.37
C VAL A 101 -3.30 10.19 -7.22
N ALA A 102 -4.34 9.64 -7.83
CA ALA A 102 -5.69 10.19 -7.75
C ALA A 102 -6.22 10.20 -6.30
N ALA A 103 -5.94 9.14 -5.53
CA ALA A 103 -6.28 9.08 -4.10
C ALA A 103 -5.52 10.14 -3.29
N ALA A 104 -4.21 10.27 -3.48
CA ALA A 104 -3.39 11.25 -2.79
C ALA A 104 -3.82 12.69 -3.08
N ALA A 105 -4.30 12.99 -4.28
CA ALA A 105 -4.82 14.30 -4.67
C ALA A 105 -6.16 14.65 -3.99
N ARG A 106 -6.99 13.65 -3.66
CA ARG A 106 -8.34 13.85 -3.10
C ARG A 106 -8.42 13.70 -1.59
N VAL A 107 -7.59 12.84 -1.01
CA VAL A 107 -7.66 12.51 0.42
C VAL A 107 -7.00 13.59 1.26
N ARG A 108 -7.79 14.23 2.13
CA ARG A 108 -7.30 15.27 3.07
C ARG A 108 -6.79 14.70 4.39
N ALA A 109 -7.31 13.53 4.79
CA ALA A 109 -6.92 12.91 6.06
C ALA A 109 -5.48 12.36 5.95
N ARG A 110 -4.62 12.74 6.90
CA ARG A 110 -3.20 12.28 6.95
C ARG A 110 -3.07 10.76 6.83
N GLN A 111 -3.94 10.01 7.50
CA GLN A 111 -3.91 8.54 7.45
C GLN A 111 -4.13 8.01 6.04
N GLY A 112 -5.14 8.50 5.33
CA GLY A 112 -5.42 8.04 3.98
C GLY A 112 -4.35 8.50 2.98
N LEU A 113 -3.76 9.68 3.16
CA LEU A 113 -2.59 10.10 2.35
C LEU A 113 -1.41 9.15 2.54
N LEU A 114 -1.06 8.80 3.78
CA LEU A 114 0.03 7.85 4.06
C LEU A 114 -0.23 6.48 3.42
N LEU A 115 -1.46 5.99 3.46
CA LEU A 115 -1.85 4.72 2.83
C LEU A 115 -1.80 4.79 1.30
N ALA A 116 -2.24 5.90 0.70
CA ALA A 116 -2.16 6.11 -0.75
C ALA A 116 -0.69 6.15 -1.20
N LEU A 117 0.17 6.89 -0.49
CA LEU A 117 1.60 6.95 -0.79
C LEU A 117 2.26 5.59 -0.64
N TRP A 118 1.91 4.84 0.42
CA TRP A 118 2.42 3.49 0.60
C TRP A 118 2.07 2.57 -0.57
N LEU A 119 0.80 2.57 -0.98
CA LEU A 119 0.35 1.80 -2.16
C LEU A 119 1.07 2.24 -3.44
N GLY A 120 1.29 3.54 -3.60
CA GLY A 120 2.02 4.07 -4.75
C GLY A 120 3.46 3.56 -4.80
N VAL A 121 4.18 3.62 -3.67
CA VAL A 121 5.55 3.09 -3.57
C VAL A 121 5.57 1.58 -3.81
N ALA A 122 4.66 0.81 -3.20
CA ALA A 122 4.57 -0.63 -3.43
C ALA A 122 4.30 -0.96 -4.90
N GLY A 123 3.37 -0.23 -5.54
CA GLY A 123 3.09 -0.37 -6.97
C GLY A 123 4.29 -0.02 -7.85
N SER A 124 5.03 1.04 -7.53
CA SER A 124 6.25 1.41 -8.27
C SER A 124 7.35 0.35 -8.14
N LEU A 125 7.55 -0.22 -6.94
CA LEU A 125 8.50 -1.32 -6.75
C LEU A 125 8.09 -2.57 -7.52
N ALA A 126 6.79 -2.87 -7.57
CA ALA A 126 6.28 -3.98 -8.36
C ALA A 126 6.47 -3.76 -9.86
N VAL A 127 6.18 -2.56 -10.40
CA VAL A 127 6.51 -2.23 -11.81
C VAL A 127 8.01 -2.39 -12.08
N ALA A 128 8.86 -1.93 -11.16
CA ALA A 128 10.30 -2.12 -11.30
C ALA A 128 10.69 -3.61 -11.30
N ARG A 129 10.00 -4.47 -10.53
CA ARG A 129 10.15 -5.92 -10.59
C ARG A 129 9.72 -6.48 -11.95
N GLU A 130 8.53 -6.12 -12.44
CA GLU A 130 7.99 -6.60 -13.73
C GLU A 130 8.86 -6.21 -14.93
N LEU A 131 9.56 -5.08 -14.83
CA LEU A 131 10.49 -4.61 -15.87
C LEU A 131 11.90 -5.18 -15.72
N ASP A 132 12.09 -6.18 -14.86
CA ASP A 132 13.40 -6.76 -14.51
C ASP A 132 14.45 -5.70 -14.17
N LEU A 133 14.02 -4.64 -13.47
CA LEU A 133 14.92 -3.54 -13.16
C LEU A 133 16.00 -3.96 -12.17
N HIS A 134 15.71 -4.99 -11.37
CA HIS A 134 16.68 -5.66 -10.51
C HIS A 134 17.87 -6.22 -11.31
N ALA A 135 17.72 -6.55 -12.60
CA ALA A 135 18.82 -7.01 -13.45
C ALA A 135 19.86 -5.91 -13.72
N VAL A 136 19.55 -4.64 -13.47
CA VAL A 136 20.54 -3.54 -13.49
C VAL A 136 21.56 -3.70 -12.36
N LEU A 137 21.21 -4.39 -11.27
CA LEU A 137 22.11 -4.61 -10.15
C LEU A 137 23.12 -5.75 -10.40
N ASN A 138 22.93 -6.53 -11.48
CA ASN A 138 23.85 -7.60 -11.86
C ASN A 138 25.18 -7.02 -12.39
N PRO A 139 26.31 -7.73 -12.24
CA PRO A 139 27.64 -7.22 -12.64
C PRO A 139 27.75 -6.71 -14.08
N PRO A 140 27.11 -7.36 -15.08
CA PRO A 140 27.16 -6.85 -16.45
C PRO A 140 26.54 -5.46 -16.59
N ASN A 141 25.56 -5.11 -15.75
CA ASN A 141 24.71 -3.93 -15.94
C ASN A 141 24.88 -2.86 -14.86
N ILE A 142 25.58 -3.15 -13.76
CA ILE A 142 25.69 -2.21 -12.62
C ILE A 142 26.38 -0.89 -12.96
N HIS A 143 27.21 -0.89 -14.01
CA HIS A 143 27.84 0.33 -14.52
C HIS A 143 26.83 1.38 -15.00
N ILE A 144 25.61 0.97 -15.37
CA ILE A 144 24.51 1.87 -15.80
C ILE A 144 24.12 2.82 -14.66
N ILE A 145 24.24 2.39 -13.40
CA ILE A 145 23.94 3.23 -12.22
C ILE A 145 25.19 3.84 -11.58
N GLY A 146 26.32 3.86 -12.30
CA GLY A 146 27.58 4.48 -11.86
C GLY A 146 28.35 3.70 -10.79
N LEU A 147 27.99 2.43 -10.57
CA LEU A 147 28.65 1.54 -9.62
C LEU A 147 29.57 0.56 -10.36
N LYS A 148 30.59 0.03 -9.67
CA LYS A 148 31.56 -0.90 -10.25
C LYS A 148 31.07 -2.35 -10.20
N PRO A 149 31.52 -3.25 -11.12
CA PRO A 149 31.13 -4.65 -11.15
C PRO A 149 31.33 -5.39 -9.81
N GLU A 150 32.37 -5.07 -9.05
CA GLU A 150 32.64 -5.65 -7.73
C GLU A 150 31.63 -5.24 -6.64
N GLN A 151 30.79 -4.24 -6.90
CA GLN A 151 29.71 -3.79 -6.01
C GLN A 151 28.36 -4.41 -6.38
N ALA A 152 28.33 -5.25 -7.42
CA ALA A 152 27.12 -5.86 -7.94
C ALA A 152 26.52 -6.90 -7.02
N VAL A 153 25.20 -7.03 -7.15
CA VAL A 153 24.42 -8.09 -6.50
C VAL A 153 23.99 -9.05 -7.58
N HIS A 154 24.35 -10.32 -7.44
CA HIS A 154 23.68 -11.34 -8.23
C HIS A 154 22.33 -11.56 -7.57
N PHE A 155 21.25 -11.28 -8.29
CA PHE A 155 19.89 -11.42 -7.76
C PHE A 155 19.45 -12.90 -7.72
N ARG A 156 20.26 -13.74 -7.08
CA ARG A 156 19.99 -15.15 -6.81
C ARG A 156 20.34 -15.45 -5.36
N ILE A 157 19.59 -16.37 -4.75
CA ILE A 157 19.78 -16.77 -3.35
C ILE A 157 21.21 -17.29 -3.10
N ASP A 158 21.83 -17.93 -4.10
CA ASP A 158 23.20 -18.43 -4.04
C ASP A 158 24.25 -17.34 -3.79
N TRP A 159 23.97 -16.06 -4.10
CA TRP A 159 24.87 -14.94 -3.81
C TRP A 159 25.13 -14.74 -2.31
N TRP A 160 24.13 -15.03 -1.48
CA TRP A 160 24.30 -14.96 -0.02
C TRP A 160 25.21 -16.06 0.51
N ASP A 161 25.25 -17.20 -0.17
CA ASP A 161 26.06 -18.35 0.21
C ASP A 161 27.44 -18.37 -0.47
N ASP A 162 27.66 -17.55 -1.51
CA ASP A 162 28.92 -17.47 -2.23
C ASP A 162 30.05 -16.91 -1.33
N PRO A 163 31.08 -17.70 -0.99
CA PRO A 163 32.17 -17.25 -0.12
C PRO A 163 33.11 -16.24 -0.82
N SER A 164 33.06 -16.11 -2.15
CA SER A 164 33.88 -15.14 -2.89
C SER A 164 33.40 -13.70 -2.72
N VAL A 165 32.15 -13.51 -2.28
CA VAL A 165 31.55 -12.19 -2.06
C VAL A 165 31.85 -11.71 -0.64
N SER A 166 32.44 -10.51 -0.53
CA SER A 166 32.80 -9.94 0.78
C SER A 166 31.59 -9.79 1.72
N LEU A 167 31.79 -10.13 3.01
CA LEU A 167 30.75 -9.99 4.04
C LEU A 167 30.25 -8.54 4.17
N LEU A 168 31.15 -7.55 4.02
CA LEU A 168 30.77 -6.13 4.08
C LEU A 168 29.79 -5.75 2.98
N LEU A 169 29.98 -6.26 1.75
CA LEU A 169 29.04 -6.02 0.65
C LEU A 169 27.68 -6.65 0.93
N LYS A 170 27.66 -7.89 1.45
CA LYS A 170 26.45 -8.58 1.90
C LYS A 170 25.70 -7.78 2.97
N LEU A 171 26.41 -7.31 4.00
CA LEU A 171 25.83 -6.49 5.06
C LEU A 171 25.33 -5.13 4.54
N GLY A 172 26.07 -4.49 3.61
CA GLY A 172 25.68 -3.24 2.99
C GLY A 172 24.34 -3.36 2.25
N TRP A 173 24.20 -4.36 1.38
CA TRP A 173 22.95 -4.63 0.66
C TRP A 173 21.83 -5.11 1.57
N GLY A 174 22.12 -5.97 2.55
CA GLY A 174 21.17 -6.36 3.59
C GLY A 174 20.61 -5.15 4.35
N GLY A 175 21.47 -4.19 4.68
CA GLY A 175 21.07 -2.91 5.27
C GLY A 175 20.17 -2.08 4.36
N VAL A 176 20.47 -2.02 3.06
CA VAL A 176 19.63 -1.34 2.05
C VAL A 176 18.24 -1.98 1.98
N PHE A 177 18.15 -3.31 1.86
CA PHE A 177 16.86 -4.02 1.83
C PHE A 177 16.08 -3.85 3.12
N LEU A 178 16.74 -3.91 4.28
CA LEU A 178 16.10 -3.66 5.57
C LEU A 178 15.58 -2.22 5.67
N ALA A 179 16.32 -1.24 5.19
CA ALA A 179 15.90 0.16 5.16
C ALA A 179 14.68 0.36 4.25
N ILE A 180 14.67 -0.26 3.06
CA ILE A 180 13.50 -0.26 2.16
C ILE A 180 12.30 -0.92 2.85
N GLY A 181 12.49 -2.10 3.46
CA GLY A 181 11.44 -2.79 4.21
C GLY A 181 10.87 -1.94 5.35
N ALA A 182 11.74 -1.31 6.14
CA ALA A 182 11.33 -0.40 7.21
C ALA A 182 10.58 0.83 6.66
N ALA A 183 11.03 1.40 5.55
CA ALA A 183 10.35 2.51 4.88
C ALA A 183 8.97 2.11 4.35
N LEU A 184 8.80 0.88 3.85
CA LEU A 184 7.49 0.33 3.46
C LEU A 184 6.58 0.08 4.66
N LEU A 185 7.10 -0.29 5.82
CA LEU A 185 6.29 -0.50 7.03
C LEU A 185 5.94 0.79 7.77
N ALA A 186 6.78 1.83 7.64
CA ALA A 186 6.62 3.10 8.36
C ALA A 186 5.24 3.76 8.16
N PRO A 187 4.65 3.84 6.94
CA PRO A 187 3.31 4.38 6.73
C PRO A 187 2.22 3.63 7.52
N PHE A 188 2.30 2.31 7.66
CA PHE A 188 1.33 1.53 8.42
C PHE A 188 1.40 1.85 9.91
N ILE A 189 2.62 1.89 10.45
CA ILE A 189 2.87 2.21 11.86
C ILE A 189 2.43 3.66 12.14
N ALA A 190 2.81 4.60 11.29
CA ALA A 190 2.49 6.02 11.42
C ALA A 190 0.98 6.29 11.24
N ALA A 191 0.30 5.56 10.36
CA ALA A 191 -1.15 5.69 10.19
C ALA A 191 -1.92 5.21 11.43
N ARG A 192 -1.31 4.38 12.29
CA ARG A 192 -1.97 3.73 13.46
C ARG A 192 -3.34 3.14 13.08
N TYR A 193 -3.41 2.60 11.87
CA TYR A 193 -4.67 2.16 11.29
C TYR A 193 -5.08 0.85 11.97
N ARG A 194 -6.30 0.80 12.53
CA ARG A 194 -6.81 -0.37 13.25
C ARG A 194 -7.29 -1.45 12.28
N TRP A 195 -6.36 -2.02 11.51
CA TRP A 195 -6.61 -2.97 10.41
C TRP A 195 -7.56 -4.09 10.80
N VAL A 196 -7.19 -4.86 11.82
CA VAL A 196 -7.96 -6.00 12.32
C VAL A 196 -9.42 -5.59 12.55
N ARG A 197 -9.65 -4.56 13.37
CA ARG A 197 -11.01 -4.10 13.68
C ARG A 197 -11.82 -3.72 12.43
N ARG A 198 -11.19 -3.08 11.43
CA ARG A 198 -11.88 -2.65 10.22
C ARG A 198 -12.14 -3.80 9.23
N ILE A 199 -11.23 -4.76 9.15
CA ILE A 199 -11.43 -6.02 8.40
C ILE A 199 -12.60 -6.79 9.01
N TRP A 200 -12.65 -6.95 10.34
CA TRP A 200 -13.77 -7.60 11.03
C TRP A 200 -15.10 -6.87 10.83
N ARG A 201 -15.08 -5.55 10.65
CA ARG A 201 -16.25 -4.73 10.28
C ARG A 201 -16.59 -4.80 8.80
N LYS A 202 -15.85 -5.59 8.00
CA LYS A 202 -16.01 -5.73 6.55
C LYS A 202 -15.95 -4.38 5.82
N GLU A 203 -15.10 -3.47 6.30
CA GLU A 203 -14.87 -2.21 5.57
C GLU A 203 -14.20 -2.52 4.23
N PRO A 204 -14.69 -1.98 3.09
CA PRO A 204 -14.22 -2.38 1.76
C PRO A 204 -12.72 -2.18 1.56
N PHE A 205 -12.18 -1.01 1.92
CA PHE A 205 -10.76 -0.68 1.73
C PHE A 205 -9.82 -1.71 2.35
N PRO A 206 -9.85 -1.98 3.68
CA PRO A 206 -8.91 -2.91 4.27
C PRO A 206 -9.16 -4.37 3.86
N CYS A 207 -10.41 -4.75 3.54
CA CYS A 207 -10.70 -6.08 2.98
C CYS A 207 -10.08 -6.27 1.59
N LEU A 208 -10.14 -5.26 0.72
CA LEU A 208 -9.52 -5.30 -0.60
C LEU A 208 -7.98 -5.36 -0.51
N ILE A 209 -7.38 -4.59 0.41
CA ILE A 209 -5.94 -4.67 0.67
C ILE A 209 -5.54 -6.06 1.16
N ALA A 210 -6.23 -6.58 2.17
CA ALA A 210 -5.93 -7.90 2.73
C ALA A 210 -6.12 -9.00 1.69
N GLY A 211 -7.19 -8.94 0.90
CA GLY A 211 -7.45 -9.87 -0.20
C GLY A 211 -6.38 -9.78 -1.29
N GLY A 212 -5.98 -8.57 -1.69
CA GLY A 212 -4.93 -8.35 -2.67
C GLY A 212 -3.58 -8.95 -2.22
N LEU A 213 -3.16 -8.64 -0.99
CA LEU A 213 -1.93 -9.20 -0.42
C LEU A 213 -2.00 -10.73 -0.27
N MET A 214 -3.15 -11.28 0.10
CA MET A 214 -3.35 -12.73 0.19
C MET A 214 -3.20 -13.38 -1.19
N MET A 215 -3.76 -12.79 -2.25
CA MET A 215 -3.63 -13.32 -3.60
C MET A 215 -2.18 -13.28 -4.08
N LEU A 216 -1.45 -12.17 -3.89
CA LEU A 216 -0.02 -12.10 -4.19
C LEU A 216 0.77 -13.20 -3.45
N PHE A 217 0.47 -13.41 -2.17
CA PHE A 217 1.12 -14.46 -1.37
C PHE A 217 0.78 -15.88 -1.84
N LEU A 218 -0.45 -16.12 -2.31
CA LEU A 218 -0.83 -17.40 -2.91
C LEU A 218 -0.13 -17.64 -4.26
N GLY A 219 0.09 -16.58 -5.05
CA GLY A 219 0.92 -16.64 -6.26
C GLY A 219 2.33 -17.11 -5.93
N TYR A 220 2.98 -16.44 -4.97
CA TYR A 220 4.29 -16.82 -4.44
C TYR A 220 4.35 -18.28 -3.96
N ILE A 221 3.39 -18.73 -3.14
CA ILE A 221 3.35 -20.13 -2.68
C ILE A 221 3.23 -21.11 -3.86
N SER A 222 2.41 -20.76 -4.85
CA SER A 222 2.12 -21.63 -5.99
C SER A 222 3.38 -21.91 -6.83
N ASP A 223 4.26 -20.93 -7.03
CA ASP A 223 5.52 -21.14 -7.75
C ASP A 223 6.65 -21.64 -6.84
N ASP A 224 6.95 -20.91 -5.78
CA ASP A 224 8.19 -21.14 -5.02
C ASP A 224 8.11 -22.35 -4.09
N VAL A 225 6.94 -22.70 -3.58
CA VAL A 225 6.77 -23.84 -2.67
C VAL A 225 6.27 -25.05 -3.44
N ILE A 226 5.10 -24.91 -4.08
CA ILE A 226 4.43 -26.02 -4.75
C ILE A 226 5.10 -26.29 -6.11
N GLY A 227 5.32 -25.24 -6.90
CA GLY A 227 5.96 -25.34 -8.21
C GLY A 227 7.35 -25.99 -8.13
N ARG A 228 8.17 -25.61 -7.15
CA ARG A 228 9.47 -26.28 -6.93
C ARG A 228 9.34 -27.76 -6.57
N ALA A 229 8.40 -28.13 -5.70
CA ALA A 229 8.16 -29.53 -5.36
C ALA A 229 7.62 -30.37 -6.53
N LEU A 230 6.88 -29.74 -7.46
CA LEU A 230 6.31 -30.41 -8.63
C LEU A 230 7.17 -30.29 -9.90
N ARG A 231 8.30 -29.57 -9.87
CA ARG A 231 9.20 -29.47 -11.05
C ARG A 231 9.73 -30.84 -11.48
N GLU A 232 9.99 -31.73 -10.52
CA GLU A 232 10.44 -33.11 -10.79
C GLU A 232 9.37 -33.94 -11.51
N SER A 233 8.09 -33.61 -11.35
CA SER A 233 6.97 -34.30 -12.01
C SER A 233 6.55 -33.67 -13.35
N GLY A 234 7.24 -32.61 -13.80
CA GLY A 234 6.99 -31.94 -15.08
C GLY A 234 5.73 -31.06 -15.10
N ILE A 235 5.03 -30.90 -13.97
CA ILE A 235 3.85 -30.03 -13.85
C ILE A 235 4.33 -28.59 -13.63
N ARG A 236 3.98 -27.70 -14.57
CA ARG A 236 4.26 -26.25 -14.44
C ARG A 236 3.03 -25.51 -13.93
N LEU A 237 3.12 -24.88 -12.77
CA LEU A 237 2.06 -24.06 -12.15
C LEU A 237 2.15 -22.57 -12.49
N SER A 238 3.04 -22.16 -13.41
CA SER A 238 3.27 -20.76 -13.77
C SER A 238 1.99 -19.98 -14.12
N GLY A 239 1.05 -20.58 -14.86
CA GLY A 239 -0.23 -19.89 -15.16
C GLY A 239 -1.10 -19.60 -13.93
N VAL A 240 -0.97 -20.37 -12.85
CA VAL A 240 -1.72 -20.17 -11.59
C VAL A 240 -1.11 -19.03 -10.78
N GLU A 241 0.22 -18.96 -10.72
CA GLU A 241 0.96 -17.85 -10.12
C GLU A 241 0.54 -16.52 -10.74
N GLU A 242 0.65 -16.41 -12.07
CA GLU A 242 0.30 -15.20 -12.83
C GLU A 242 -1.15 -14.73 -12.59
N VAL A 243 -2.10 -15.68 -12.51
CA VAL A 243 -3.51 -15.34 -12.23
C VAL A 243 -3.67 -14.79 -10.82
N PHE A 244 -3.02 -15.39 -9.83
CA PHE A 244 -3.07 -14.91 -8.45
C PHE A 244 -2.38 -13.55 -8.30
N GLU A 245 -1.24 -13.35 -8.95
CA GLU A 245 -0.54 -12.06 -8.95
C GLU A 245 -1.42 -10.96 -9.58
N LEU A 246 -2.00 -11.22 -10.76
CA LEU A 246 -2.93 -10.33 -11.44
C LEU A 246 -4.16 -9.99 -10.60
N MET A 247 -4.80 -10.99 -9.98
CA MET A 247 -5.93 -10.75 -9.08
C MET A 247 -5.52 -9.91 -7.87
N GLY A 248 -4.32 -10.16 -7.32
CA GLY A 248 -3.75 -9.40 -6.23
C GLY A 248 -3.64 -7.91 -6.57
N VAL A 249 -3.00 -7.58 -7.69
CA VAL A 249 -2.83 -6.18 -8.12
C VAL A 249 -4.16 -5.50 -8.46
N VAL A 250 -5.11 -6.20 -9.09
CA VAL A 250 -6.46 -5.64 -9.37
C VAL A 250 -7.19 -5.27 -8.09
N LEU A 251 -7.12 -6.11 -7.06
CA LEU A 251 -7.73 -5.81 -5.75
C LEU A 251 -7.06 -4.60 -5.08
N LEU A 252 -5.73 -4.49 -5.15
CA LEU A 252 -4.99 -3.34 -4.64
C LEU A 252 -5.34 -2.04 -5.39
N ALA A 253 -5.42 -2.09 -6.73
CA ALA A 253 -5.83 -0.95 -7.55
C ALA A 253 -7.26 -0.51 -7.20
N THR A 254 -8.16 -1.48 -7.03
CA THR A 254 -9.54 -1.21 -6.59
C THR A 254 -9.56 -0.58 -5.19
N ALA A 255 -8.72 -1.04 -4.26
CA ALA A 255 -8.60 -0.43 -2.93
C ALA A 255 -8.15 1.04 -3.02
N ALA A 256 -7.17 1.35 -3.87
CA ALA A 256 -6.74 2.73 -4.13
C ALA A 256 -7.88 3.58 -4.73
N GLY A 257 -8.66 3.03 -5.66
CA GLY A 257 -9.86 3.68 -6.21
C GLY A 257 -10.92 3.98 -5.15
N VAL A 258 -11.22 3.01 -4.28
CA VAL A 258 -12.12 3.19 -3.13
C VAL A 258 -11.62 4.30 -2.22
N LEU A 259 -10.31 4.34 -1.94
CA LEU A 259 -9.70 5.38 -1.12
C LEU A 259 -9.84 6.77 -1.76
N ALA A 260 -9.77 6.88 -3.09
CA ALA A 260 -9.94 8.13 -3.83
C ALA A 260 -11.39 8.66 -3.84
N ILE A 261 -12.37 7.76 -3.77
CA ILE A 261 -13.80 8.10 -3.74
C ILE A 261 -14.28 8.37 -2.31
N TYR A 262 -13.74 7.64 -1.34
CA TYR A 262 -14.15 7.71 0.04
C TYR A 262 -13.74 9.05 0.67
N ARG A 263 -14.65 10.02 0.62
CA ARG A 263 -14.62 11.17 1.52
C ARG A 263 -14.84 10.60 2.91
N GLY A 264 -13.76 10.49 3.69
CA GLY A 264 -13.86 10.10 5.10
C GLY A 264 -14.96 10.92 5.77
N PRO A 265 -15.66 10.38 6.79
CA PRO A 265 -16.73 11.12 7.45
C PRO A 265 -16.14 12.46 7.85
N ASP A 266 -16.60 13.52 7.19
CA ASP A 266 -16.21 14.88 7.53
C ASP A 266 -16.42 14.96 9.04
N ARG A 267 -15.36 15.26 9.79
CA ARG A 267 -15.52 15.51 11.23
C ARG A 267 -16.66 16.50 11.30
N PRO A 268 -17.80 16.18 11.94
CA PRO A 268 -18.94 17.07 11.93
C PRO A 268 -18.45 18.41 12.44
N SER A 269 -18.41 19.39 11.55
CA SER A 269 -17.96 20.75 11.80
C SER A 269 -18.90 21.50 12.76
N GLY A 270 -19.92 20.82 13.28
CA GLY A 270 -20.99 21.34 14.11
C GLY A 270 -20.82 21.09 15.61
N ALA A 271 -19.62 21.25 16.14
CA ALA A 271 -19.47 21.69 17.52
C ALA A 271 -18.79 23.06 17.52
N THR A 272 -19.31 23.98 16.70
CA THR A 272 -19.32 25.39 17.10
C THR A 272 -19.99 25.41 18.45
N SER A 273 -19.16 25.54 19.49
CA SER A 273 -19.54 26.04 20.80
C SER A 273 -20.65 27.05 20.60
N GLY A 274 -21.86 26.72 21.06
CA GLY A 274 -22.87 27.74 21.26
C GLY A 274 -22.22 28.74 22.21
N ASP A 275 -21.78 29.87 21.65
CA ASP A 275 -21.48 31.04 22.43
C ASP A 275 -22.73 31.27 23.26
N SER A 276 -22.55 31.03 24.55
CA SER A 276 -23.46 31.41 25.60
C SER A 276 -23.78 32.88 25.39
N VAL A 277 -24.99 33.12 24.89
CA VAL A 277 -25.69 34.38 25.10
C VAL A 277 -25.93 34.48 26.60
N SER A 278 -24.95 35.02 27.31
CA SER A 278 -25.13 35.59 28.65
C SER A 278 -25.23 37.09 28.48
N GLY A 279 -26.42 37.62 28.74
CA GLY A 279 -26.69 39.05 28.84
C GLY A 279 -26.14 39.66 30.12
#